data_AF-Q0ZSU7-F1
#
_entry.id   AF-Q0ZSU7-F1
#
_cell.length_a   1.000
_cell.length_b   1.000
_cell.length_c   1.000
_cell.angle_alpha   90.00
_cell.angle_beta   90.00
_cell.angle_gamma   90.00
#
_symmetry.space_group_name_H-M   'P 1'
#
loop_
_entity.id
_entity.type
_entity.pdbx_description
1 polymer ?
#
loop_
_entity_poly.entity_id
_entity_poly.type
_entity_poly.pdbx_seq_one_letter_code
_entity_poly.pdbx_strand_id
1 'polypeptide(L)'
;MKQLSFVLLAITALIVESYGATPAKKCREGDLRKTEVCILHCEYSHYGFAGNNFKIDEKHTKKLTDILIQYGGVAKNKAKDIRRHLRNCANEALARSALNKDQKCTRVIDYYRCAVKTDLFSYTSYATAVIKYDKTINV
;
A
#
# COMPACT_ATOMS: atom_id res chain seq x y z
N MET A 1 -9.70 42.12 -28.83
CA MET A 1 -9.11 41.84 -27.50
C MET A 1 -10.17 41.58 -26.41
N LYS A 2 -11.27 40.85 -26.69
CA LYS A 2 -12.29 40.49 -25.68
C LYS A 2 -12.50 38.97 -25.55
N GLN A 3 -12.07 38.20 -26.54
CA GLN A 3 -12.22 36.75 -26.62
C GLN A 3 -11.04 35.98 -25.98
N LEU A 4 -9.84 36.57 -25.95
CA LEU A 4 -8.65 35.93 -25.35
C LEU A 4 -8.76 35.82 -23.80
N SER A 5 -9.43 36.78 -23.15
CA SER A 5 -9.58 36.78 -21.69
C SER A 5 -10.52 35.69 -21.17
N PHE A 6 -11.53 35.30 -21.97
CA PHE A 6 -12.44 34.21 -21.61
C PHE A 6 -11.80 32.83 -21.77
N VAL A 7 -10.90 32.66 -22.75
CA VAL A 7 -10.18 31.40 -22.96
C VAL A 7 -9.16 31.14 -21.84
N LEU A 8 -8.46 32.18 -21.36
CA LEU A 8 -7.51 32.02 -20.25
C LEU A 8 -8.19 31.67 -18.92
N LEU A 9 -9.39 32.18 -18.65
CA LEU A 9 -10.13 31.91 -17.42
C LEU A 9 -10.70 30.49 -17.38
N ALA A 10 -11.04 29.91 -18.53
CA ALA A 10 -11.50 28.53 -18.64
C ALA A 10 -10.36 27.51 -18.41
N ILE A 11 -9.13 27.84 -18.78
CA ILE A 11 -7.97 26.95 -18.60
C ILE A 11 -7.52 26.92 -17.12
N THR A 12 -7.60 28.04 -16.40
CA THR A 12 -7.27 28.07 -14.96
C THR A 12 -8.31 27.37 -14.09
N ALA A 13 -9.57 27.33 -14.52
CA ALA A 13 -10.65 26.63 -13.80
C ALA A 13 -10.62 25.09 -13.97
N LEU A 14 -9.82 24.56 -14.90
CA LEU A 14 -9.58 23.11 -15.03
C LEU A 14 -8.41 22.62 -14.18
N ILE A 15 -7.69 23.52 -13.52
CA ILE A 15 -6.82 23.20 -12.37
C ILE A 15 -7.70 23.20 -11.11
N VAL A 16 -8.88 22.57 -11.18
CA VAL A 16 -9.48 22.01 -9.97
C VAL A 16 -8.51 20.89 -9.60
N GLU A 17 -7.62 21.20 -8.67
CA GLU A 17 -6.85 20.22 -7.95
C GLU A 17 -7.84 19.15 -7.48
N SER A 18 -7.89 18.01 -8.17
CA SER A 18 -8.46 16.82 -7.58
C SER A 18 -7.51 16.47 -6.44
N TYR A 19 -7.76 17.03 -5.26
CA TYR A 19 -7.19 16.56 -4.02
C TYR A 19 -7.71 15.14 -3.83
N GLY A 20 -7.12 14.19 -4.54
CA GLY A 20 -7.40 12.79 -4.32
C GLY A 20 -6.98 12.46 -2.89
N ALA A 21 -7.64 11.45 -2.35
CA ALA A 21 -7.37 11.03 -0.99
C ALA A 21 -6.12 10.16 -1.01
N THR A 22 -5.32 10.20 0.05
CA THR A 22 -4.29 9.15 0.21
C THR A 22 -4.98 7.79 0.34
N PRO A 23 -4.33 6.69 -0.05
CA PRO A 23 -4.90 5.35 0.12
C PRO A 23 -5.44 5.09 1.53
N ALA A 24 -4.71 5.45 2.58
CA ALA A 24 -5.17 5.28 3.96
C ALA A 24 -6.49 6.03 4.22
N LYS A 25 -6.60 7.28 3.76
CA LYS A 25 -7.82 8.08 3.89
C LYS A 25 -8.97 7.45 3.08
N LYS A 26 -8.73 7.15 1.80
CA LYS A 26 -9.72 6.56 0.89
C LYS A 26 -10.27 5.23 1.40
N CYS A 27 -9.40 4.37 1.94
CA CYS A 27 -9.78 3.05 2.41
C CYS A 27 -10.61 3.06 3.69
N ARG A 28 -10.47 4.11 4.52
CA ARG A 28 -11.21 4.27 5.78
C ARG A 28 -12.50 5.06 5.61
N GLU A 29 -12.53 6.03 4.72
CA GLU A 29 -13.70 6.90 4.49
C GLU A 29 -14.64 6.38 3.40
N GLY A 30 -14.12 5.61 2.43
CA GLY A 30 -14.80 5.41 1.15
C GLY A 30 -15.80 4.27 1.05
N ASP A 31 -15.96 3.40 2.06
CA ASP A 31 -16.83 2.22 1.91
C ASP A 31 -17.36 1.67 3.26
N LEU A 32 -18.60 2.04 3.62
CA LEU A 32 -19.32 1.49 4.78
C LEU A 32 -19.56 -0.03 4.68
N ARG A 33 -19.30 -0.65 3.52
CA ARG A 33 -19.42 -2.10 3.30
C ARG A 33 -18.09 -2.82 3.44
N LYS A 34 -16.96 -2.12 3.64
CA LYS A 34 -15.69 -2.79 3.97
C LYS A 34 -15.72 -3.20 5.43
N THR A 35 -15.64 -4.50 5.65
CA THR A 35 -15.30 -5.05 6.96
C THR A 35 -13.94 -4.49 7.39
N GLU A 36 -13.79 -4.15 8.68
CA GLU A 36 -12.56 -3.57 9.23
C GLU A 36 -11.31 -4.40 8.87
N VAL A 37 -11.47 -5.72 8.82
CA VAL A 37 -10.46 -6.71 8.40
C VAL A 37 -9.91 -6.45 6.99
N CYS A 38 -10.66 -5.80 6.10
CA CYS A 38 -10.26 -5.54 4.72
C CYS A 38 -9.63 -4.15 4.48
N ILE A 39 -9.54 -3.29 5.49
CA ILE A 39 -8.91 -1.96 5.35
C ILE A 39 -7.45 -2.12 4.91
N LEU A 40 -6.71 -3.03 5.56
CA LEU A 40 -5.31 -3.28 5.22
C LEU A 40 -5.14 -3.79 3.77
N HIS A 41 -6.02 -4.68 3.31
CA HIS A 41 -5.99 -5.15 1.91
C HIS A 41 -6.24 -4.01 0.92
N CYS A 42 -7.18 -3.12 1.23
CA CYS A 42 -7.44 -1.93 0.42
C CYS A 42 -6.18 -1.06 0.31
N GLU A 43 -5.57 -0.72 1.44
CA GLU A 43 -4.35 0.10 1.49
C GLU A 43 -3.20 -0.57 0.72
N TYR A 44 -2.94 -1.85 1.00
CA TYR A 44 -1.89 -2.63 0.34
C TYR A 44 -2.10 -2.79 -1.17
N SER A 45 -3.35 -2.82 -1.63
CA SER A 45 -3.65 -2.88 -3.06
C SER A 45 -3.26 -1.58 -3.77
N HIS A 46 -3.55 -0.43 -3.16
CA HIS A 46 -3.11 0.86 -3.69
C HIS A 46 -1.58 1.02 -3.63
N TYR A 47 -0.94 0.50 -2.58
CA TYR A 47 0.52 0.54 -2.45
C TYR A 47 1.24 -0.41 -3.43
N GLY A 48 0.55 -1.43 -3.93
CA GLY A 48 1.12 -2.52 -4.71
C GLY A 48 1.82 -3.59 -3.85
N PHE A 49 1.49 -3.67 -2.56
CA PHE A 49 1.99 -4.69 -1.62
C PHE A 49 1.11 -5.94 -1.60
N ALA A 50 -0.09 -5.86 -2.18
CA ALA A 50 -0.95 -6.99 -2.49
C ALA A 50 -1.71 -6.70 -3.80
N GLY A 51 -2.19 -7.75 -4.46
CA GLY A 51 -3.06 -7.60 -5.62
C GLY A 51 -4.51 -7.34 -5.21
N ASN A 52 -5.29 -6.75 -6.12
CA ASN A 52 -6.76 -6.59 -5.95
C ASN A 52 -7.47 -7.94 -5.71
N ASN A 53 -6.88 -9.04 -6.17
CA ASN A 53 -7.34 -10.41 -5.97
C ASN A 53 -6.70 -11.12 -4.77
N PHE A 54 -6.15 -10.38 -3.81
CA PHE A 54 -5.51 -10.87 -2.59
C PHE A 54 -4.21 -11.67 -2.80
N LYS A 55 -3.66 -11.69 -4.03
CA LYS A 55 -2.37 -12.34 -4.29
C LYS A 55 -1.21 -11.53 -3.72
N ILE A 56 -0.20 -12.23 -3.21
CA ILE A 56 1.06 -11.65 -2.73
C ILE A 56 2.18 -12.50 -3.33
N ASP A 57 2.74 -12.03 -4.44
CA ASP A 57 3.78 -12.72 -5.20
C ASP A 57 5.12 -11.96 -5.16
N GLU A 58 6.07 -12.38 -5.99
CA GLU A 58 7.39 -11.75 -6.09
C GLU A 58 7.32 -10.25 -6.41
N LYS A 59 6.40 -9.80 -7.26
CA LYS A 59 6.25 -8.38 -7.61
C LYS A 59 5.87 -7.56 -6.38
N HIS A 60 4.96 -8.08 -5.57
CA HIS A 60 4.44 -7.40 -4.38
C HIS A 60 5.49 -7.33 -3.27
N THR A 61 6.16 -8.46 -2.99
CA THR A 61 7.24 -8.52 -1.99
C THR A 61 8.45 -7.67 -2.40
N LYS A 62 8.78 -7.62 -3.70
CA LYS A 62 9.78 -6.70 -4.25
C LYS A 62 9.36 -5.25 -4.06
N LYS A 63 8.11 -4.90 -4.38
CA LYS A 63 7.60 -3.53 -4.21
C LYS A 63 7.71 -3.06 -2.76
N LEU A 64 7.29 -3.88 -1.79
CA LEU A 64 7.44 -3.54 -0.38
C LEU A 64 8.92 -3.40 0.02
N THR A 65 9.79 -4.30 -0.41
CA THR A 65 11.25 -4.21 -0.18
C THR A 65 11.79 -2.87 -0.68
N ASP A 66 11.45 -2.50 -1.91
CA ASP A 66 11.98 -1.30 -2.57
C ASP A 66 11.51 -0.03 -1.83
N ILE A 67 10.25 0.00 -1.36
CA ILE A 67 9.71 1.12 -0.56
C ILE A 67 10.39 1.20 0.81
N LEU A 68 10.58 0.06 1.50
CA LEU A 68 11.27 0.07 2.79
C LEU A 68 12.71 0.58 2.64
N ILE A 69 13.39 0.27 1.54
CA ILE A 69 14.74 0.81 1.29
C ILE A 69 14.68 2.30 0.96
N GLN A 70 13.80 2.68 0.02
CA GLN A 70 13.68 4.05 -0.48
C GLN A 70 13.37 5.06 0.64
N TYR A 71 12.51 4.69 1.58
CA TYR A 71 12.06 5.58 2.65
C TYR A 71 12.76 5.33 4.00
N GLY A 72 13.86 4.58 4.01
CA GLY A 72 14.71 4.38 5.20
C GLY A 72 14.11 3.44 6.25
N GLY A 73 13.13 2.62 5.89
CA GLY A 73 12.60 1.54 6.72
C GLY A 73 13.58 0.39 6.91
N VAL A 74 14.45 0.13 5.93
CA VAL A 74 15.50 -0.91 6.01
C VAL A 74 16.76 -0.48 5.25
N ALA A 75 17.94 -0.87 5.73
CA ALA A 75 19.20 -0.56 5.06
C ALA A 75 19.34 -1.32 3.72
N LYS A 76 19.92 -0.66 2.71
CA LYS A 76 20.07 -1.21 1.35
C LYS A 76 20.87 -2.52 1.32
N ASN A 77 21.86 -2.69 2.19
CA ASN A 77 22.64 -3.93 2.28
C ASN A 77 21.82 -5.13 2.80
N LYS A 78 20.69 -4.89 3.48
CA LYS A 78 19.76 -5.94 3.93
C LYS A 78 18.67 -6.28 2.91
N ALA A 79 18.72 -5.72 1.69
CA ALA A 79 17.67 -5.87 0.67
C ALA A 79 17.33 -7.34 0.35
N LYS A 80 18.34 -8.20 0.25
CA LYS A 80 18.14 -9.63 -0.05
C LYS A 80 17.46 -10.35 1.11
N ASP A 81 17.83 -10.01 2.34
CA ASP A 81 17.30 -10.66 3.54
C ASP A 81 15.85 -10.28 3.78
N ILE A 82 15.51 -9.00 3.66
CA ILE A 82 14.12 -8.57 3.80
C ILE A 82 13.24 -9.13 2.69
N ARG A 83 13.73 -9.18 1.44
CA ARG A 83 12.94 -9.75 0.34
C ARG A 83 12.65 -11.23 0.57
N ARG A 84 13.63 -11.97 1.09
CA ARG A 84 13.46 -13.39 1.46
C ARG A 84 12.48 -13.55 2.62
N HIS A 85 12.60 -12.76 3.68
CA HIS A 85 11.63 -12.74 4.79
C HIS A 85 10.20 -12.51 4.31
N LEU A 86 9.99 -11.48 3.48
CA LEU A 86 8.67 -11.16 2.93
C LEU A 86 8.11 -12.28 2.05
N ARG A 87 8.94 -12.98 1.28
CA ARG A 87 8.50 -14.14 0.49
C ARG A 87 8.06 -15.30 1.37
N ASN A 88 8.80 -15.59 2.43
CA ASN A 88 8.44 -16.65 3.37
C ASN A 88 7.10 -16.34 4.05
N CYS A 89 6.91 -15.10 4.52
CA CYS A 89 5.64 -14.65 5.08
C CYS A 89 4.48 -14.74 4.09
N ALA A 90 4.70 -14.40 2.81
CA ALA A 90 3.66 -14.53 1.79
C ALA A 90 3.28 -16.00 1.57
N ASN A 91 4.26 -16.90 1.51
CA ASN A 91 4.02 -18.34 1.36
C ASN A 91 3.23 -18.91 2.56
N GLU A 92 3.61 -18.56 3.79
CA GLU A 92 2.92 -18.99 5.01
C GLU A 92 1.47 -18.50 5.07
N ALA A 93 1.24 -17.21 4.77
CA ALA A 93 -0.09 -16.62 4.76
C ALA A 93 -1.01 -17.21 3.67
N LEU A 94 -0.44 -17.58 2.53
CA LEU A 94 -1.18 -18.11 1.40
C LEU A 94 -1.36 -19.64 1.43
N ALA A 95 -0.63 -20.37 2.29
CA ALA A 95 -0.68 -21.83 2.39
C ALA A 95 -2.05 -22.37 2.84
N ARG A 96 -2.83 -21.59 3.59
CA ARG A 96 -4.18 -21.98 4.01
C ARG A 96 -5.13 -21.92 2.81
N SER A 97 -6.34 -22.48 2.89
CA SER A 97 -7.45 -22.23 1.93
C SER A 97 -8.40 -21.15 2.47
N ALA A 98 -9.03 -20.35 1.59
CA ALA A 98 -9.84 -19.19 1.97
C ALA A 98 -11.00 -19.13 1.00
N LEU A 99 -12.17 -19.28 1.59
CA LEU A 99 -13.41 -19.54 0.89
C LEU A 99 -14.18 -18.25 0.65
N ASN A 100 -14.03 -17.26 1.55
CA ASN A 100 -14.72 -15.99 1.48
C ASN A 100 -13.77 -14.77 1.51
N LYS A 101 -14.33 -13.58 1.31
CA LYS A 101 -13.58 -12.31 1.24
C LYS A 101 -12.87 -11.99 2.56
N ASP A 102 -13.54 -12.12 3.69
CA ASP A 102 -12.96 -11.79 4.99
C ASP A 102 -11.76 -12.69 5.31
N GLN A 103 -11.85 -13.99 5.03
CA GLN A 103 -10.72 -14.92 5.16
C GLN A 103 -9.54 -14.54 4.26
N LYS A 104 -9.79 -14.03 3.05
CA LYS A 104 -8.73 -13.51 2.17
C LYS A 104 -8.11 -12.24 2.74
N CYS A 105 -8.90 -11.33 3.30
CA CYS A 105 -8.40 -10.15 4.01
C CYS A 105 -7.56 -10.52 5.24
N THR A 106 -8.00 -11.52 6.02
CA THR A 106 -7.24 -12.05 7.17
C THR A 106 -5.86 -12.55 6.76
N ARG A 107 -5.70 -13.18 5.59
CA ARG A 107 -4.35 -13.55 5.11
C ARG A 107 -3.44 -12.38 4.85
N VAL A 108 -3.99 -11.28 4.35
CA VAL A 108 -3.18 -10.06 4.14
C VAL A 108 -2.74 -9.50 5.50
N ILE A 109 -3.59 -9.60 6.51
CA ILE A 109 -3.22 -9.28 7.91
C ILE A 109 -2.15 -10.24 8.44
N ASP A 110 -2.29 -11.54 8.22
CA ASP A 110 -1.31 -12.53 8.68
C ASP A 110 0.04 -12.34 7.97
N TYR A 111 0.02 -12.05 6.68
CA TYR A 111 1.20 -11.63 5.92
C TYR A 111 1.86 -10.41 6.56
N TYR A 112 1.10 -9.35 6.84
CA TYR A 112 1.61 -8.14 7.48
C TYR A 112 2.21 -8.44 8.86
N ARG A 113 1.51 -9.20 9.71
CA ARG A 113 1.98 -9.58 11.05
C ARG A 113 3.31 -10.32 10.98
N CYS A 114 3.45 -11.26 10.05
CA CYS A 114 4.72 -11.94 9.81
C CYS A 114 5.79 -10.97 9.28
N ALA A 115 5.44 -10.13 8.30
CA ALA A 115 6.36 -9.21 7.63
C ALA A 115 7.02 -8.23 8.61
N VAL A 116 6.28 -7.70 9.59
CA VAL A 116 6.82 -6.77 10.60
C VAL A 116 7.50 -7.47 11.79
N LYS A 117 7.32 -8.78 11.94
CA LYS A 117 7.98 -9.59 12.97
C LYS A 117 9.37 -10.04 12.48
N THR A 118 10.32 -9.11 12.52
CA THR A 118 11.70 -9.34 12.08
C THR A 118 12.67 -8.46 12.88
N ASP A 119 13.93 -8.86 12.94
CA ASP A 119 15.06 -8.08 13.49
C ASP A 119 15.75 -7.19 12.43
N LEU A 120 15.30 -7.28 11.16
CA LEU A 120 15.89 -6.52 10.06
C LEU A 120 15.62 -5.01 10.16
N PHE A 121 14.52 -4.62 10.82
CA PHE A 121 14.11 -3.25 11.08
C PHE A 121 13.24 -3.15 12.34
N SER A 122 13.01 -1.93 12.84
CA SER A 122 11.99 -1.68 13.87
C SER A 122 10.61 -1.45 13.27
N TYR A 123 9.54 -1.73 14.03
CA TYR A 123 8.18 -1.40 13.61
C TYR A 123 8.03 0.09 13.27
N THR A 124 8.63 0.98 14.06
CA THR A 124 8.62 2.43 13.83
C THR A 124 9.24 2.79 12.47
N SER A 125 10.35 2.16 12.10
CA SER A 125 11.00 2.36 10.79
C SER A 125 10.09 1.90 9.64
N TYR A 126 9.45 0.74 9.79
CA TYR A 126 8.47 0.23 8.83
C TYR A 126 7.28 1.20 8.66
N ALA A 127 6.64 1.58 9.77
CA ALA A 127 5.45 2.43 9.76
C ALA A 127 5.76 3.80 9.16
N THR A 128 6.91 4.38 9.51
CA THR A 128 7.37 5.66 8.96
C THR A 128 7.58 5.58 7.44
N ALA A 129 8.17 4.50 6.94
CA ALA A 129 8.37 4.30 5.51
C ALA A 129 7.05 4.18 4.76
N VAL A 130 6.10 3.40 5.28
CA VAL A 130 4.77 3.22 4.67
C VAL A 130 3.96 4.53 4.71
N ILE A 131 3.96 5.27 5.82
CA ILE A 131 3.27 6.57 5.93
C ILE A 131 3.84 7.59 4.94
N LYS A 132 5.18 7.62 4.76
CA LYS A 132 5.79 8.50 3.75
C LYS A 132 5.34 8.12 2.35
N TYR A 133 5.26 6.82 2.05
CA TYR A 133 4.82 6.34 0.75
C TYR A 133 3.33 6.58 0.50
N ASP A 134 2.46 6.40 1.49
CA ASP A 134 1.02 6.71 1.40
C ASP A 134 0.77 8.13 0.90
N LYS A 135 1.51 9.11 1.45
CA LYS A 135 1.42 10.53 1.06
C LYS A 135 1.86 10.83 -0.38
N THR A 136 2.49 9.87 -1.07
CA THR A 136 2.91 10.03 -2.47
C THR A 136 1.90 9.50 -3.48
N ILE A 137 0.84 8.84 -3.02
CA ILE A 137 -0.19 8.24 -3.88
C ILE A 137 -1.46 9.07 -3.78
N ASN A 138 -2.02 9.39 -4.94
CA ASN A 138 -3.29 10.09 -5.06
C ASN A 138 -4.34 9.14 -5.63
N VAL A 139 -5.47 8.94 -4.92
CA VAL A 139 -6.56 8.00 -5.29
C VAL A 139 -7.90 8.71 -5.38
#